data_AF-A0A3D5MT72-F1
#
_entry.id   AF-A0A3D5MT72-F1
#
_cell.length_a   1.000
_cell.length_b   1.000
_cell.length_c   1.000
_cell.angle_alpha   90.00
_cell.angle_beta   90.00
_cell.angle_gamma   90.00
#
_symmetry.space_group_name_H-M   'P 1'
#
loop_
_entity.id
_entity.type
_entity.pdbx_description
1 polymer ?
#
loop_
_entity_poly.entity_id
_entity_poly.type
_entity_poly.pdbx_seq_one_letter_code
_entity_poly.pdbx_strand_id
1 'polypeptide(L)' 'MYKKLLDEAIVMKEEHACSFKLLNSLERYKRFKAMYPNLEQRIKQHHLASYLGITPVSLSRIRNKGKINK' A
#
# COMPACT_ATOMS: atom_id res chain seq x y z
N MET A 1 6.91 18.08 21.79
CA MET A 1 6.57 18.16 20.35
C MET A 1 7.28 17.08 19.54
N TYR A 2 8.61 16.90 19.66
CA TYR A 2 9.36 15.87 18.91
C TYR A 2 8.97 14.41 19.23
N LYS A 3 8.74 14.10 20.52
CA LYS A 3 8.38 12.74 20.98
C LYS A 3 7.11 12.20 20.30
N LYS A 4 6.08 13.04 20.19
CA LYS A 4 4.80 12.67 19.55
C LYS A 4 4.97 12.32 18.06
N LEU A 5 5.80 13.07 17.34
CA LEU A 5 6.12 12.81 15.94
C LEU A 5 6.86 11.48 15.77
N LEU A 6 7.81 11.20 16.68
CA LEU A 6 8.57 9.95 16.70
C LEU A 6 7.65 8.75 17.00
N ASP A 7 6.78 8.87 17.99
CA ASP A 7 5.83 7.82 18.37
C ASP A 7 4.88 7.50 17.21
N GLU A 8 4.33 8.51 16.53
CA GLU A 8 3.51 8.31 15.33
C GLU A 8 4.28 7.61 14.20
N ALA A 9 5.54 7.99 13.96
CA ALA A 9 6.37 7.36 12.94
C ALA A 9 6.67 5.89 13.26
N ILE A 10 6.88 5.55 14.54
CA ILE A 10 7.09 4.18 15.00
C ILE A 10 5.82 3.35 14.77
N VAL A 11 4.67 3.85 15.21
CA VAL A 11 3.36 3.19 15.01
C VAL A 11 3.11 2.94 13.53
N MET A 12 3.35 3.92 12.66
CA MET A 12 3.23 3.75 11.21
C MET A 12 4.13 2.64 10.65
N LYS A 13 5.36 2.51 11.15
CA LYS A 13 6.27 1.44 10.71
C LYS A 13 5.80 0.06 11.17
N GLU A 14 5.31 -0.06 12.40
CA GLU A 14 4.77 -1.31 12.92
C GLU A 14 3.50 -1.73 12.18
N GLU A 15 2.59 -0.79 11.91
CA GLU A 15 1.40 -1.06 11.11
C GLU A 15 1.74 -1.56 9.71
N HIS A 16 2.75 -0.96 9.08
CA HIS A 16 3.21 -1.39 7.77
C HIS A 16 3.78 -2.82 7.83
N ALA A 17 4.59 -3.13 8.85
CA ALA A 17 5.13 -4.48 9.04
C ALA A 17 4.03 -5.52 9.34
N CYS A 18 3.03 -5.17 10.16
CA CYS A 18 1.88 -6.02 10.43
C CYS A 18 1.03 -6.23 9.18
N SER A 19 0.87 -5.22 8.32
CA SER A 19 0.12 -5.35 7.07
C SER A 19 0.71 -6.42 6.15
N PHE A 20 2.03 -6.60 6.15
CA PHE A 20 2.70 -7.66 5.39
C PHE A 20 2.46 -9.06 5.95
N LYS A 21 2.24 -9.19 7.27
CA LYS A 21 2.00 -10.47 7.94
C LYS A 21 0.53 -10.89 7.91
N LEU A 22 -0.38 -9.92 8.01
CA LEU A 22 -1.81 -10.16 8.21
C LEU A 22 -2.63 -10.06 6.93
N LEU A 23 -2.17 -9.29 5.93
CA LEU A 23 -2.99 -8.95 4.76
C LEU A 23 -2.42 -9.53 3.48
N ASN A 24 -3.33 -10.00 2.62
CA ASN A 24 -2.97 -10.46 1.29
C ASN A 24 -2.60 -9.27 0.39
N SER A 25 -1.88 -9.55 -0.70
CA SER A 25 -1.45 -8.54 -1.69
C SER A 25 -2.56 -7.61 -2.20
N LEU A 26 -3.77 -8.14 -2.37
CA LEU A 26 -4.94 -7.35 -2.76
C LEU A 26 -5.40 -6.41 -1.65
N GLU A 27 -5.41 -6.88 -0.41
CA GLU A 27 -5.85 -6.11 0.76
C GLU A 27 -4.86 -5.00 1.09
N ARG A 28 -3.56 -5.27 0.98
CA ARG A 28 -2.52 -4.24 1.09
C ARG A 28 -2.71 -3.11 0.07
N TYR A 29 -3.02 -3.47 -1.18
CA TYR A 29 -3.34 -2.48 -2.22
C TYR A 29 -4.61 -1.68 -1.89
N LYS A 30 -5.68 -2.34 -1.42
CA LYS A 30 -6.92 -1.65 -0.98
C LYS A 30 -6.66 -0.69 0.18
N ARG A 31 -5.89 -1.11 1.19
CA ARG A 31 -5.51 -0.27 2.34
C ARG A 31 -4.68 0.94 1.89
N PHE A 32 -3.72 0.74 0.99
CA PHE A 32 -2.94 1.84 0.40
C PHE A 32 -3.84 2.85 -0.31
N LYS A 33 -4.79 2.37 -1.13
CA LYS A 33 -5.73 3.24 -1.84
C LYS A 33 -6.67 4.01 -0.90
N ALA A 34 -7.04 3.41 0.23
CA ALA A 34 -7.85 4.06 1.26
C ALA A 34 -7.08 5.13 2.04
N MET A 35 -5.82 4.86 2.41
CA MET A 35 -4.97 5.82 3.13
C MET A 35 -4.48 6.97 2.23
N TYR A 36 -4.20 6.67 0.96
CA TYR A 36 -3.65 7.64 0.00
C TYR A 36 -4.49 7.68 -1.28
N PRO A 37 -5.73 8.19 -1.20
CA PRO A 37 -6.53 8.43 -2.40
C PRO A 37 -5.76 9.41 -3.29
N ASN A 38 -5.66 9.12 -4.59
CA ASN A 38 -4.93 9.88 -5.62
C ASN A 38 -3.41 9.66 -5.73
N LEU A 39 -2.76 9.04 -4.73
CA LEU A 39 -1.31 8.82 -4.80
C LEU A 39 -0.93 7.76 -5.85
N GLU A 40 -1.81 6.78 -6.07
CA GLU A 40 -1.67 5.77 -7.12
C GLU A 40 -1.50 6.39 -8.52
N GLN A 41 -2.15 7.51 -8.81
CA GLN A 41 -2.07 8.16 -10.13
C GLN A 41 -0.78 8.95 -10.34
N ARG A 42 -0.08 9.30 -9.26
CA ARG A 42 1.16 10.10 -9.29
C ARG A 42 2.42 9.24 -9.28
N ILE A 43 2.33 8.02 -8.75
CA ILE A 43 3.48 7.13 -8.58
C ILE A 43 3.55 6.13 -9.74
N LYS A 44 4.76 5.89 -10.26
CA LYS A 44 5.00 4.84 -11.26
C LYS A 44 4.68 3.46 -10.67
N GLN A 45 4.07 2.59 -11.48
CA GLN A 45 3.59 1.27 -11.04
C GLN A 45 4.67 0.41 -10.37
N HIS A 46 5.92 0.48 -10.79
CA HIS A 46 7.01 -0.31 -10.18
C HIS A 46 7.32 0.13 -8.74
N HIS A 47 7.30 1.44 -8.45
CA HIS A 47 7.51 1.95 -7.09
C HIS A 47 6.38 1.52 -6.16
N LEU A 48 5.14 1.58 -6.65
CA LEU A 48 3.98 1.09 -5.91
C LEU A 48 4.07 -0.42 -5.65
N ALA A 49 4.54 -1.19 -6.63
CA ALA A 49 4.74 -2.63 -6.48
C ALA A 49 5.80 -2.96 -5.42
N SER A 50 6.93 -2.25 -5.43
CA SER A 50 7.98 -2.37 -4.40
C SER A 50 7.46 -2.01 -3.01
N TYR A 51 6.70 -0.93 -2.87
CA TYR A 51 6.10 -0.53 -1.59
C TYR A 51 5.14 -1.60 -1.05
N LEU A 52 4.31 -2.18 -1.92
CA LEU A 52 3.36 -3.23 -1.56
C LEU A 52 4.01 -4.62 -1.44
N GLY A 53 5.32 -4.76 -1.71
CA GLY A 53 6.04 -6.03 -1.66
C GLY A 53 5.50 -7.07 -2.63
N ILE A 54 5.14 -6.64 -3.84
CA ILE A 54 4.63 -7.51 -4.91
C ILE A 54 5.32 -7.20 -6.23
N THR A 55 5.21 -8.10 -7.20
CA THR A 55 5.77 -7.82 -8.53
C THR A 55 4.92 -6.78 -9.28
N PRO A 56 5.52 -5.98 -10.17
CA PRO A 56 4.76 -5.05 -11.03
C PRO A 56 3.68 -5.74 -11.86
N VAL A 57 3.92 -7.00 -12.25
CA VAL A 57 2.96 -7.85 -12.97
C VAL A 57 1.77 -8.22 -12.08
N SER A 58 2.03 -8.65 -10.83
CA SER A 58 0.99 -8.93 -9.84
C SER A 58 0.12 -7.69 -9.58
N LEU A 59 0.75 -6.52 -9.43
CA LEU A 59 0.04 -5.25 -9.26
C LEU A 59 -0.82 -4.91 -10.49
N SER A 60 -0.31 -5.13 -11.71
CA SER A 60 -1.06 -4.92 -12.94
C SER A 60 -2.33 -5.79 -12.99
N ARG A 61 -2.18 -7.08 -12.63
CA ARG A 61 -3.30 -8.04 -12.56
C ARG A 61 -4.33 -7.61 -11.52
N ILE A 62 -3.90 -7.19 -10.33
CA ILE A 62 -4.79 -6.69 -9.26
C ILE A 62 -5.57 -5.47 -9.73
N ARG A 63 -4.89 -4.50 -10.36
CA ARG A 63 -5.52 -3.27 -10.88
C ARG A 63 -6.57 -3.58 -11.94
N ASN A 64 -6.27 -4.48 -12.87
CA ASN A 64 -7.22 -4.89 -13.91
C ASN A 64 -8.43 -5.61 -13.31
N LYS A 65 -8.22 -6.48 -12.30
CA LYS A 65 -9.31 -7.16 -11.59
C LYS A 65 -10.26 -6.17 -10.90
N GLY A 66 -9.73 -5.07 -10.36
CA GLY A 66 -10.53 -3.99 -9.75
C GLY A 66 -11.29 -3.12 -10.75
N LYS A 67 -10.84 -3.04 -12.02
CA LYS A 67 -11.57 -2.35 -13.09
C LYS A 67 -12.74 -3.17 -13.65
N ILE A 68 -12.67 -4.50 -13.57
CA ILE A 68 -13.72 -5.41 -14.07
C ILE A 68 -14.97 -5.38 -13.19
N ASN A 69 -14.85 -5.01 -11.91
CA ASN A 69 -15.98 -4.90 -10.97
C ASN A 69 -16.51 -3.46 -10.82
N LYS A 70 -16.25 -2.56 -11.76
CA LYS A 70 -16.79 -1.20 -11.76
C LYS A 70 -17.69 -0.99 -12.96
#